data_AF-A0A5K1CA21-F1
#
_entry.id   AF-A0A5K1CA21-F1
#
_cell.length_a   1.000
_cell.length_b   1.000
_cell.length_c   1.000
_cell.angle_alpha   90.00
_cell.angle_beta   90.00
_cell.angle_gamma   90.00
#
_symmetry.space_group_name_H-M   'P 1'
#
loop_
_entity.id
_entity.type
_entity.pdbx_description
1 polymer ?
#
loop_
_entity_poly.entity_id
_entity_poly.type
_entity_poly.pdbx_seq_one_letter_code
_entity_poly.pdbx_strand_id
1 'polypeptide(L)' 'VALDQAAFLLDLASTDGTWPESQEKIAKCYEEAGLHDIAKFVSYSG' A
#
# COMPACT_ATOMS: atom_id res chain seq x y z
N VAL A 1 8.30 -10.59 3.36
CA VAL A 1 7.91 -9.77 4.53
C VAL A 1 7.25 -8.46 4.11
N ALA A 2 7.84 -7.67 3.20
CA ALA A 2 7.23 -6.41 2.74
C ALA A 2 5.83 -6.57 2.11
N LEU A 3 5.60 -7.66 1.36
CA LEU A 3 4.28 -7.99 0.80
C LEU A 3 3.20 -8.24 1.87
N ASP A 4 3.55 -8.95 2.96
CA ASP A 4 2.64 -9.20 4.09
C ASP A 4 2.25 -7.88 4.80
N GLN A 5 3.23 -6.98 4.98
CA GLN A 5 2.97 -5.65 5.53
C GLN A 5 2.08 -4.82 4.61
N ALA A 6 2.28 -4.90 3.29
CA ALA A 6 1.43 -4.21 2.32
C ALA A 6 -0.02 -4.71 2.38
N ALA A 7 -0.22 -6.03 2.46
CA ALA A 7 -1.54 -6.64 2.56
C ALA A 7 -2.25 -6.26 3.87
N PHE A 8 -1.53 -6.25 5.00
CA PHE A 8 -2.07 -5.83 6.29
C PHE A 8 -2.46 -4.35 6.31
N LEU A 9 -1.58 -3.47 5.80
CA LEU A 9 -1.84 -2.03 5.75
C LEU A 9 -3.00 -1.71 4.80
N LEU A 10 -3.16 -2.45 3.71
CA LEU A 10 -4.29 -2.31 2.77
C LEU A 10 -5.62 -2.64 3.44
N ASP A 11 -5.67 -3.75 4.19
CA ASP A 11 -6.86 -4.18 4.93
C ASP A 11 -7.23 -3.16 6.02
N LEU A 12 -6.23 -2.66 6.74
CA LEU A 12 -6.39 -1.62 7.75
C LEU A 12 -6.92 -0.32 7.13
N ALA A 13 -6.33 0.12 6.02
CA ALA A 13 -6.75 1.31 5.30
C ALA A 13 -8.20 1.22 4.79
N SER A 14 -8.61 0.01 4.38
CA SER A 14 -9.98 -0.27 3.92
C SER A 14 -11.01 -0.30 5.06
N THR A 15 -10.58 -0.62 6.28
CA THR A 15 -11.49 -0.80 7.43
C THR A 15 -11.57 0.45 8.31
N ASP A 16 -10.45 1.16 8.47
CA ASP A 16 -10.31 2.31 9.38
C ASP A 16 -10.56 3.65 8.66
N GLY A 17 -10.64 3.65 7.32
CA GLY A 17 -10.86 4.86 6.51
C GLY A 17 -9.63 5.78 6.41
N THR A 18 -8.48 5.35 6.93
CA THR A 18 -7.18 6.06 6.90
C THR A 18 -6.41 5.80 5.60
N TRP A 19 -7.14 5.63 4.49
CA TRP A 19 -6.57 5.39 3.16
C TRP A 19 -5.45 6.36 2.78
N PRO A 20 -5.61 7.69 2.84
CA PRO A 20 -4.55 8.61 2.42
C PRO A 20 -3.26 8.51 3.25
N GLU A 21 -3.35 8.17 4.54
CA GLU A 21 -2.18 8.00 5.42
C GLU A 21 -1.48 6.65 5.24
N SER A 22 -2.24 5.64 4.82
CA SER A 22 -1.75 4.28 4.62
C SER A 22 -1.27 4.04 3.18
N GLN A 23 -1.83 4.74 2.19
CA GLN A 23 -1.54 4.60 0.75
C GLN A 23 -0.05 4.77 0.45
N GLU A 24 0.60 5.77 1.05
CA GLU A 24 2.04 6.01 0.88
C GLU A 24 2.89 4.87 1.45
N LYS A 25 2.52 4.34 2.63
CA LYS A 25 3.21 3.21 3.26
C LYS A 25 3.01 1.90 2.51
N ILE A 26 1.79 1.66 2.01
CA ILE A 26 1.45 0.48 1.21
C ILE A 26 2.23 0.51 -0.10
N ALA A 27 2.26 1.65 -0.80
CA ALA A 27 3.02 1.81 -2.04
C ALA A 27 4.51 1.53 -1.82
N LYS A 28 5.10 2.07 -0.74
CA LYS A 28 6.50 1.81 -0.39
C LYS A 28 6.79 0.33 -0.10
N CYS A 29 5.89 -0.35 0.61
CA CYS A 29 6.03 -1.80 0.85
C CYS A 29 5.97 -2.62 -0.44
N TYR A 30 5.09 -2.26 -1.39
CA TYR A 30 5.05 -2.91 -2.71
C TYR A 30 6.30 -2.63 -3.53
N GLU A 31 6.86 -1.42 -3.46
CA GLU A 31 8.12 -1.06 -4.10
C GLU A 31 9.29 -1.88 -3.56
N GLU A 32 9.41 -1.99 -2.23
CA GLU A 32 10.43 -2.81 -1.56
C GLU A 32 10.24 -4.32 -1.81
N ALA A 33 9.03 -4.76 -2.13
CA ALA A 33 8.74 -6.12 -2.59
C ALA A 33 9.11 -6.35 -4.07
N GLY A 34 9.57 -5.32 -4.79
CA GLY A 34 9.86 -5.36 -6.22
C GLY A 34 8.64 -5.18 -7.13
N LEU A 35 7.45 -4.98 -6.54
CA LEU A 35 6.16 -4.82 -7.24
C LEU A 35 5.88 -3.33 -7.51
N HIS A 36 6.76 -2.71 -8.30
CA HIS A 36 6.69 -1.29 -8.64
C HIS A 36 5.38 -0.90 -9.34
N ASP A 37 4.81 -1.79 -10.17
CA ASP A 37 3.52 -1.56 -10.83
C ASP A 37 2.36 -1.47 -9.82
N ILE A 38 2.37 -2.31 -8.78
CA ILE A 38 1.35 -2.26 -7.71
C ILE A 38 1.58 -1.04 -6.82
N ALA A 39 2.84 -0.69 -6.53
CA ALA A 39 3.17 0.54 -5.80
C ALA A 39 2.63 1.78 -6.52
N LYS A 40 2.83 1.86 -7.84
CA LYS A 40 2.26 2.93 -8.67
C LYS A 40 0.75 2.92 -8.67
N PHE A 41 0.12 1.75 -8.83
CA PHE A 41 -1.33 1.61 -8.82
C PHE A 41 -1.94 2.08 -7.49
N VAL A 42 -1.34 1.67 -6.37
CA VAL A 42 -1.77 2.08 -5.04
C VAL A 42 -1.56 3.57 -4.84
N SER A 43 -0.44 4.15 -5.28
CA SER A 43 -0.20 5.60 -5.17
C SER A 43 -0.99 6.44 -6.19
N TYR A 44 -1.68 5.81 -7.15
CA TYR A 44 -2.47 6.49 -8.18
C TYR A 44 -3.86 6.83 -7.63
N SER A 45 -3.95 7.93 -6.88
CA SER A 45 -5.20 8.65 -6.67
C SER A 45 -5.42 9.60 -7.85
N GLY A 46 -6.47 9.34 -8.64
CA GLY A 46 -6.94 10.24 -9.70
C GLY A 46 -7.58 11.51 -9.16
#